data_AF-J9D5K7-F1
#
_entry.id   AF-J9D5K7-F1
#
_cell.length_a   1.000
_cell.length_b   1.000
_cell.length_c   1.000
_cell.angle_alpha   90.00
_cell.angle_beta   90.00
_cell.angle_gamma   90.00
#
_symmetry.space_group_name_H-M   'P 1'
#
loop_
_entity.id
_entity.type
_entity.pdbx_description
1 polymer ?
#
loop_
_entity_poly.entity_id
_entity_poly.type
_entity_poly.pdbx_seq_one_letter_code
_entity_poly.pdbx_strand_id
1 'polypeptide(L)'
;MPKTTISNRSIQADLRYLKLLARDFPTISQVTTEIINLEAILHLPKPTEHFLADLHGENEAFQHVLRNASGNIKRKVKELFGNTLRDKEIRDLCTLIYYPKQKLELVKQNDTNLADYYQTTLNQLIAVCRNVSSKYTRSKVRKSLPPEFAYIIEELLHENSDDRNKQAYVGVIIQTIIGTGRAAGFIEAICELIQRLAIDQLHIWATFSTVALAHTSSWTR
;
A
#
# COMPACT_ATOMS: atom_id res chain seq x y z
N MET A 1 -20.52 23.41 12.94
CA MET A 1 -19.55 24.51 12.76
C MET A 1 -20.30 25.77 12.35
N PRO A 2 -20.00 26.95 12.91
CA PRO A 2 -20.62 28.19 12.45
C PRO A 2 -20.25 28.41 10.97
N LYS A 3 -21.22 28.82 10.14
CA LYS A 3 -20.97 29.20 8.74
C LYS A 3 -20.02 30.39 8.75
N THR A 4 -18.80 30.20 8.27
CA THR A 4 -17.85 31.29 8.08
C THR A 4 -18.45 32.27 7.06
N THR A 5 -18.86 33.45 7.51
CA THR A 5 -19.43 34.47 6.63
C THR A 5 -18.33 35.02 5.74
N ILE A 6 -18.32 34.63 4.47
CA ILE A 6 -17.36 35.16 3.49
C ILE A 6 -17.65 36.66 3.31
N SER A 7 -16.67 37.51 3.63
CA SER A 7 -16.78 38.96 3.52
C SER A 7 -16.06 39.47 2.27
N ASN A 8 -16.50 40.62 1.71
CA ASN A 8 -15.78 41.25 0.60
C ASN A 8 -14.31 41.59 0.97
N ARG A 9 -14.05 41.91 2.25
CA ARG A 9 -12.70 42.19 2.75
C ARG A 9 -11.81 40.94 2.71
N SER A 10 -12.33 39.77 3.06
CA SER A 10 -11.57 38.51 2.98
C SER A 10 -11.32 38.10 1.53
N ILE A 11 -12.30 38.27 0.63
CA ILE A 11 -12.12 38.00 -0.81
C ILE A 11 -11.00 38.88 -1.40
N GLN A 12 -10.96 40.17 -1.04
CA GLN A 12 -9.90 41.07 -1.50
C GLN A 12 -8.51 40.66 -0.98
N ALA A 13 -8.41 40.20 0.27
CA ALA A 13 -7.16 39.71 0.85
C ALA A 13 -6.62 38.47 0.09
N ASP A 14 -7.52 37.57 -0.32
CA ASP A 14 -7.16 36.32 -0.99
C ASP A 14 -7.18 36.40 -2.53
N LEU A 15 -7.46 37.58 -3.10
CA LEU A 15 -7.71 37.77 -4.54
C LEU A 15 -6.56 37.28 -5.43
N ARG A 16 -5.32 37.39 -4.94
CA ARG A 16 -4.14 36.84 -5.61
C ARG A 16 -4.21 35.31 -5.70
N TYR A 17 -4.56 34.62 -4.61
CA TYR A 17 -4.69 33.16 -4.57
C TYR A 17 -5.88 32.69 -5.41
N LEU A 18 -7.02 33.38 -5.31
CA LEU A 18 -8.21 33.07 -6.10
C LEU A 18 -7.95 33.18 -7.61
N LYS A 19 -7.19 34.19 -8.06
CA LYS A 19 -6.75 34.32 -9.45
C LYS A 19 -5.83 33.19 -9.91
N LEU A 20 -4.95 32.70 -9.03
CA LEU A 20 -4.08 31.55 -9.34
C LEU A 20 -4.91 30.27 -9.47
N LEU A 21 -5.80 30.02 -8.51
CA LEU A 21 -6.70 28.85 -8.52
C LEU A 21 -7.62 28.83 -9.73
N ALA A 22 -8.11 29.98 -10.19
CA ALA A 22 -8.95 30.08 -11.39
C ALA A 22 -8.24 29.64 -12.68
N ARG A 23 -6.89 29.55 -12.70
CA ARG A 23 -6.15 29.00 -13.85
C ARG A 23 -6.27 27.49 -13.93
N ASP A 24 -6.24 26.81 -12.78
CA ASP A 24 -6.31 25.35 -12.69
C ASP A 24 -7.76 24.84 -12.61
N PHE A 25 -8.67 25.65 -12.06
CA PHE A 25 -10.09 25.33 -11.88
C PHE A 25 -11.00 26.48 -12.41
N PRO A 26 -11.09 26.66 -13.74
CA PRO A 26 -11.85 27.77 -14.35
C PRO A 26 -13.36 27.70 -14.15
N THR A 27 -13.92 26.54 -13.79
CA THR A 27 -15.37 26.35 -13.64
C THR A 27 -15.77 26.03 -12.21
N ILE A 28 -16.98 26.45 -11.81
CA ILE A 28 -17.57 26.10 -10.51
C ILE A 28 -17.57 24.57 -10.34
N SER A 29 -17.95 23.83 -11.39
CA SER A 29 -17.97 22.36 -11.34
C SER A 29 -16.60 21.78 -10.98
N GLN A 30 -15.52 22.23 -11.61
CA GLN A 30 -14.17 21.73 -11.32
C GLN A 30 -13.72 22.05 -9.89
N VAL A 31 -13.97 23.28 -9.41
CA VAL A 31 -13.68 23.66 -8.02
C VAL A 31 -14.48 22.79 -7.05
N THR A 32 -15.78 22.62 -7.28
CA THR A 32 -16.64 21.81 -6.40
C THR A 32 -16.22 20.34 -6.40
N THR A 33 -15.89 19.77 -7.57
CA THR A 33 -15.37 18.40 -7.66
C THR A 33 -14.06 18.24 -6.86
N GLU A 34 -13.13 19.19 -6.97
CA GLU A 34 -11.87 19.11 -6.24
C GLU A 34 -12.06 19.29 -4.73
N ILE A 35 -12.94 20.19 -4.29
CA ILE A 35 -13.30 20.32 -2.88
C ILE A 35 -13.87 19.00 -2.34
N ILE A 36 -14.80 18.37 -3.06
CA ILE A 36 -15.38 17.08 -2.66
C ILE A 36 -14.27 16.01 -2.55
N ASN A 37 -13.37 15.96 -3.53
CA ASN A 37 -12.26 15.00 -3.56
C ASN A 37 -11.29 15.20 -2.38
N LEU A 38 -10.84 16.44 -2.14
CA LEU A 38 -9.94 16.78 -1.04
C LEU A 38 -10.59 16.53 0.33
N GLU A 39 -11.85 16.90 0.49
CA GLU A 39 -12.60 16.65 1.72
C GLU A 39 -12.73 15.15 1.99
N ALA A 40 -13.02 14.35 0.96
CA ALA A 40 -13.06 12.90 1.08
C ALA A 40 -11.70 12.30 1.46
N ILE A 41 -10.60 12.81 0.87
CA ILE A 41 -9.23 12.38 1.20
C ILE A 41 -8.88 12.72 2.65
N LEU A 42 -9.24 13.90 3.15
CA LEU A 42 -8.99 14.32 4.54
C LEU A 42 -9.68 13.43 5.58
N HIS A 43 -10.76 12.75 5.19
CA HIS A 43 -11.50 11.82 6.05
C HIS A 43 -10.97 10.38 5.98
N LEU A 44 -9.95 10.09 5.16
CA LEU A 44 -9.27 8.79 5.18
C LEU A 44 -8.39 8.66 6.44
N PRO A 45 -8.13 7.41 6.90
CA PRO A 45 -7.16 7.16 7.96
C PRO A 45 -5.80 7.75 7.60
N LYS A 46 -5.08 8.28 8.61
CA LYS A 46 -3.77 8.87 8.39
C LYS A 46 -2.82 7.88 7.70
N PRO A 47 -2.09 8.33 6.65
CA PRO A 47 -1.10 7.50 5.98
C PRO A 47 0.07 7.14 6.91
N THR A 48 0.87 6.16 6.51
CA THR A 48 2.03 5.73 7.29
C THR A 48 3.25 6.53 6.89
N GLU A 49 3.72 7.38 7.80
CA GLU A 49 4.99 8.11 7.67
C GLU A 49 6.10 7.32 8.35
N HIS A 50 7.23 7.22 7.68
CA HIS A 50 8.38 6.49 8.16
C HIS A 50 9.59 7.42 8.30
N PHE A 51 10.10 7.57 9.51
CA PHE A 51 11.26 8.41 9.80
C PHE A 51 12.48 7.52 10.04
N LEU A 52 13.56 7.77 9.31
CA LEU A 52 14.84 7.09 9.46
C LEU A 52 15.94 8.12 9.72
N ALA A 53 16.75 7.86 10.73
CA ALA A 53 17.95 8.64 11.04
C ALA A 53 19.21 7.77 10.87
N ASP A 54 20.35 8.42 10.63
CA ASP A 54 21.68 7.81 10.64
C ASP A 54 21.87 6.64 9.65
N LEU A 55 21.64 6.92 8.37
CA LEU A 55 21.97 6.00 7.27
C LEU A 55 23.49 5.95 7.05
N HIS A 56 24.19 5.02 7.70
CA HIS A 56 25.61 4.76 7.45
C HIS A 56 25.85 3.29 7.11
N GLY A 57 26.39 3.02 5.92
CA GLY A 57 27.06 1.76 5.54
C GLY A 57 26.21 0.47 5.47
N GLU A 58 25.05 0.39 6.11
CA GLU A 58 24.28 -0.86 6.25
C GLU A 58 23.10 -0.96 5.26
N ASN A 59 23.41 -1.21 3.98
CA ASN A 59 22.39 -1.34 2.93
C ASN A 59 21.38 -2.47 3.21
N GLU A 60 21.83 -3.62 3.74
CA GLU A 60 20.93 -4.75 4.02
C GLU A 60 19.97 -4.47 5.18
N ALA A 61 20.46 -3.88 6.27
CA ALA A 61 19.61 -3.50 7.41
C ALA A 61 18.57 -2.46 6.98
N PHE A 62 18.98 -1.47 6.17
CA PHE A 62 18.07 -0.49 5.59
C PHE A 62 16.98 -1.13 4.71
N GLN A 63 17.36 -2.02 3.80
CA GLN A 63 16.40 -2.75 2.96
C GLN A 63 15.45 -3.60 3.80
N HIS A 64 15.93 -4.21 4.90
CA HIS A 64 15.09 -4.96 5.82
C HIS A 64 14.04 -4.07 6.50
N VAL A 65 14.44 -2.89 6.96
CA VAL A 65 13.55 -1.92 7.61
C VAL A 65 12.48 -1.40 6.64
N LEU A 66 12.84 -1.16 5.37
CA LEU A 66 11.86 -0.83 4.34
C LEU A 66 10.91 -1.99 4.06
N ARG A 67 11.42 -3.21 3.89
CA ARG A 67 10.62 -4.41 3.61
C ARG A 67 9.67 -4.76 4.75
N ASN A 68 10.06 -4.50 6.00
CA ASN A 68 9.21 -4.75 7.16
C ASN A 68 8.33 -3.55 7.55
N ALA A 69 8.48 -2.42 6.86
CA ALA A 69 7.83 -1.14 7.13
C ALA A 69 7.93 -0.71 8.61
N SER A 70 9.13 -0.83 9.18
CA SER A 70 9.40 -0.70 10.62
C SER A 70 8.45 -1.49 11.51
N GLY A 71 8.18 -2.73 11.12
CA GLY A 71 7.30 -3.64 11.85
C GLY A 71 5.81 -3.37 11.67
N ASN A 72 5.41 -2.36 10.88
CA ASN A 72 4.01 -2.06 10.60
C ASN A 72 3.30 -3.27 9.94
N ILE A 73 3.99 -3.97 9.03
CA ILE A 73 3.44 -5.17 8.37
C ILE A 73 3.15 -6.26 9.41
N LYS A 74 4.10 -6.55 10.30
CA LYS A 74 3.90 -7.56 11.37
C LYS A 74 2.72 -7.21 12.27
N ARG A 75 2.56 -5.93 12.62
CA ARG A 75 1.41 -5.45 13.39
C ARG A 75 0.10 -5.71 12.64
N LYS A 76 0.02 -5.35 11.35
CA LYS A 76 -1.17 -5.55 10.51
C LYS A 76 -1.53 -7.03 10.33
N VAL A 77 -0.53 -7.88 10.10
CA VAL A 77 -0.72 -9.34 10.04
C VAL A 77 -1.27 -9.87 11.38
N LYS A 78 -0.73 -9.41 12.51
CA LYS A 78 -1.20 -9.82 13.83
C LYS A 78 -2.61 -9.32 14.15
N GLU A 79 -2.98 -8.11 13.72
CA GLU A 79 -4.35 -7.60 13.84
C GLU A 79 -5.35 -8.46 13.08
N LEU A 80 -4.99 -8.96 11.90
CA LEU A 80 -5.86 -9.79 11.06
C LEU A 80 -5.95 -11.25 11.53
N PHE A 81 -4.81 -11.83 11.94
CA PHE A 81 -4.69 -13.27 12.12
C PHE A 81 -4.22 -13.70 13.52
N GLY A 82 -4.03 -12.78 14.46
CA GLY A 82 -3.53 -13.09 15.80
C GLY A 82 -4.39 -14.07 16.60
N ASN A 83 -5.67 -14.20 16.24
CA ASN A 83 -6.61 -15.13 16.87
C ASN A 83 -6.79 -16.44 16.09
N THR A 84 -6.27 -16.54 14.86
CA THR A 84 -6.50 -17.67 13.94
C THR A 84 -5.22 -18.42 13.59
N LEU A 85 -4.07 -17.73 13.57
CA LEU A 85 -2.77 -18.29 13.25
C LEU A 85 -1.85 -18.27 14.48
N ARG A 86 -0.98 -19.28 14.58
CA ARG A 86 0.07 -19.33 15.60
C ARG A 86 1.17 -18.33 15.27
N ASP A 87 1.95 -17.95 16.29
CA ASP A 87 3.09 -17.03 16.12
C ASP A 87 4.13 -17.50 15.09
N LYS A 88 4.27 -18.81 14.90
CA LYS A 88 5.13 -19.35 13.83
C LYS A 88 4.59 -19.01 12.44
N GLU A 89 3.31 -19.23 12.21
CA GLU A 89 2.63 -18.98 10.93
C GLU A 89 2.60 -17.49 10.60
N ILE A 90 2.36 -16.64 11.61
CA ILE A 90 2.46 -15.18 11.48
C ILE A 90 3.86 -14.76 11.06
N ARG A 91 4.91 -15.31 11.70
CA ARG A 91 6.31 -15.02 11.34
C ARG A 91 6.64 -15.51 9.92
N ASP A 92 6.15 -16.67 9.54
CA ASP A 92 6.34 -17.23 8.20
C ASP A 92 5.68 -16.34 7.13
N LEU A 93 4.45 -15.88 7.36
CA LEU A 93 3.77 -14.94 6.45
C LEU A 93 4.49 -13.59 6.37
N CYS A 94 4.95 -13.05 7.51
CA CYS A 94 5.76 -11.82 7.50
C CYS A 94 7.05 -12.01 6.70
N THR A 95 7.74 -13.13 6.89
CA THR A 95 8.99 -13.43 6.17
C THR A 95 8.75 -13.54 4.68
N LEU A 96 7.64 -14.16 4.26
CA LEU A 96 7.23 -14.20 2.86
C LEU A 96 7.00 -12.78 2.32
N ILE A 97 6.27 -11.93 3.05
CA ILE A 97 6.04 -10.54 2.62
C ILE A 97 7.36 -9.80 2.48
N TYR A 98 8.34 -10.00 3.38
CA TYR A 98 9.61 -9.28 3.35
C TYR A 98 10.55 -9.78 2.24
N TYR A 99 10.58 -11.09 2.00
CA TYR A 99 11.53 -11.77 1.13
C TYR A 99 10.81 -12.80 0.25
N PRO A 100 9.91 -12.37 -0.66
CA PRO A 100 9.01 -13.29 -1.35
C PRO A 100 9.76 -14.27 -2.23
N LYS A 101 10.74 -13.79 -3.01
CA LYS A 101 11.58 -14.62 -3.88
C LYS A 101 12.32 -15.71 -3.09
N GLN A 102 13.05 -15.30 -2.05
CA GLN A 102 13.85 -16.23 -1.23
C GLN A 102 12.97 -17.27 -0.53
N LYS A 103 11.84 -16.84 0.05
CA LYS A 103 10.93 -17.74 0.77
C LYS A 103 10.25 -18.72 -0.19
N LEU A 104 9.82 -18.28 -1.37
CA LEU A 104 9.19 -19.15 -2.36
C LEU A 104 10.16 -20.21 -2.90
N GLU A 105 11.41 -19.87 -3.14
CA GLU A 105 12.42 -20.86 -3.57
C GLU A 105 12.64 -21.93 -2.50
N LEU A 106 12.69 -21.56 -1.22
CA LEU A 106 12.78 -22.52 -0.11
C LEU A 106 11.54 -23.42 -0.03
N VAL A 107 10.35 -22.87 -0.28
CA VAL A 107 9.10 -23.66 -0.26
C VAL A 107 9.07 -24.65 -1.42
N LYS A 108 9.45 -24.23 -2.64
CA LYS A 108 9.52 -25.10 -3.82
C LYS A 108 10.45 -26.31 -3.62
N GLN A 109 11.51 -26.15 -2.82
CA GLN A 109 12.48 -27.22 -2.56
C GLN A 109 12.01 -28.21 -1.50
N ASN A 110 11.17 -27.79 -0.56
CA ASN A 110 10.86 -28.55 0.66
C ASN A 110 9.41 -29.06 0.73
N ASP A 111 8.49 -28.47 -0.03
CA ASP A 111 7.07 -28.80 0.03
C ASP A 111 6.65 -29.74 -1.10
N THR A 112 5.84 -30.73 -0.75
CA THR A 112 5.29 -31.72 -1.70
C THR A 112 3.94 -31.28 -2.26
N ASN A 113 3.25 -30.33 -1.61
CA ASN A 113 1.93 -29.85 -2.05
C ASN A 113 1.90 -28.32 -2.20
N LEU A 114 2.54 -27.85 -3.26
CA LEU A 114 2.63 -26.42 -3.58
C LEU A 114 1.28 -25.76 -3.88
N ALA A 115 0.30 -26.51 -4.41
CA ALA A 115 -1.01 -25.96 -4.73
C ALA A 115 -1.76 -25.49 -3.47
N ASP A 116 -1.80 -26.33 -2.43
CA ASP A 116 -2.45 -25.99 -1.17
C ASP A 116 -1.72 -24.85 -0.43
N TYR A 117 -0.39 -24.85 -0.51
CA TYR A 117 0.42 -23.75 0.01
C TYR A 117 0.06 -22.43 -0.69
N TYR A 118 0.00 -22.41 -2.03
CA TYR A 118 -0.35 -21.21 -2.79
C TYR A 118 -1.78 -20.75 -2.51
N GLN A 119 -2.73 -21.68 -2.43
CA GLN A 119 -4.12 -21.36 -2.10
C GLN A 119 -4.22 -20.63 -0.76
N THR A 120 -3.61 -21.19 0.28
CA THR A 120 -3.64 -20.61 1.63
C THR A 120 -2.93 -19.25 1.66
N THR A 121 -1.76 -19.19 1.04
CA THR A 121 -0.91 -17.99 1.01
C THR A 121 -1.57 -16.84 0.27
N LEU A 122 -2.17 -17.10 -0.90
CA LEU A 122 -2.87 -16.07 -1.68
C LEU A 122 -4.04 -15.48 -0.92
N ASN A 123 -4.86 -16.31 -0.27
CA ASN A 123 -5.97 -15.82 0.56
C ASN A 123 -5.48 -14.91 1.69
N GLN A 124 -4.41 -15.31 2.39
CA GLN A 124 -3.83 -14.50 3.47
C GLN A 124 -3.26 -13.18 2.94
N LEU A 125 -2.51 -13.21 1.85
CA LEU A 125 -1.91 -12.02 1.24
C LEU A 125 -2.95 -11.04 0.71
N ILE A 126 -4.04 -11.53 0.08
CA ILE A 126 -5.15 -10.69 -0.36
C ILE A 126 -5.79 -9.98 0.83
N ALA A 127 -6.03 -10.68 1.94
CA ALA A 127 -6.58 -10.07 3.15
C ALA A 127 -5.65 -9.00 3.76
N VAL A 128 -4.34 -9.25 3.81
CA VAL A 128 -3.35 -8.24 4.24
C VAL A 128 -3.37 -7.05 3.30
N CYS A 129 -3.37 -7.29 1.98
CA CYS A 129 -3.36 -6.26 0.96
C CYS A 129 -4.60 -5.35 1.07
N ARG A 130 -5.80 -5.93 1.21
CA ARG A 130 -7.05 -5.20 1.47
C ARG A 130 -6.97 -4.31 2.71
N ASN A 131 -6.40 -4.83 3.80
CA ASN A 131 -6.25 -4.06 5.02
C ASN A 131 -5.31 -2.87 4.85
N VAL A 132 -4.11 -3.07 4.27
CA VAL A 132 -3.16 -1.97 4.05
C VAL A 132 -3.64 -0.97 2.98
N SER A 133 -4.42 -1.41 1.99
CA SER A 133 -4.97 -0.55 0.95
C SER A 133 -6.15 0.30 1.40
N SER A 134 -6.90 -0.14 2.42
CA SER A 134 -8.14 0.49 2.91
C SER A 134 -8.01 1.97 3.31
N LYS A 135 -6.81 2.42 3.68
CA LYS A 135 -6.53 3.82 4.07
C LYS A 135 -6.25 4.74 2.88
N TYR A 136 -6.29 4.24 1.65
CA TYR A 136 -5.98 4.99 0.45
C TYR A 136 -7.19 5.07 -0.50
N THR A 137 -7.20 6.10 -1.35
CA THR A 137 -8.17 6.20 -2.45
C THR A 137 -7.92 5.09 -3.48
N ARG A 138 -8.99 4.70 -4.19
CA ARG A 138 -8.90 3.76 -5.32
C ARG A 138 -7.87 4.19 -6.35
N SER A 139 -7.80 5.49 -6.66
CA SER A 139 -6.84 6.06 -7.61
C SER A 139 -5.39 5.87 -7.14
N LYS A 140 -5.09 6.13 -5.86
CA LYS A 140 -3.74 5.90 -5.28
C LYS A 140 -3.36 4.43 -5.33
N VAL A 141 -4.28 3.54 -4.95
CA VAL A 141 -4.03 2.07 -5.00
C VAL A 141 -3.76 1.65 -6.44
N ARG A 142 -4.61 2.05 -7.40
CA ARG A 142 -4.49 1.69 -8.82
C ARG A 142 -3.13 2.10 -9.41
N LYS A 143 -2.64 3.30 -9.09
CA LYS A 143 -1.32 3.77 -9.54
C LYS A 143 -0.16 2.95 -8.96
N SER A 144 -0.36 2.31 -7.82
CA SER A 144 0.63 1.45 -7.17
C SER A 144 0.57 0.00 -7.65
N LEU A 145 -0.41 -0.40 -8.46
CA LEU A 145 -0.57 -1.80 -8.86
C LEU A 145 0.52 -2.23 -9.85
N PRO A 146 1.04 -3.47 -9.73
CA PRO A 146 1.96 -4.03 -10.71
C PRO A 146 1.25 -4.17 -12.07
N PRO A 147 1.79 -3.63 -13.19
CA PRO A 147 1.09 -3.57 -14.47
C PRO A 147 0.57 -4.93 -14.97
N GLU A 148 1.35 -5.99 -14.74
CA GLU A 148 1.01 -7.36 -15.17
C GLU A 148 -0.27 -7.89 -14.50
N PHE A 149 -0.46 -7.60 -13.22
CA PHE A 149 -1.57 -8.14 -12.42
C PHE A 149 -2.57 -7.07 -11.99
N ALA A 150 -2.48 -5.85 -12.53
CA ALA A 150 -3.23 -4.70 -12.04
C ALA A 150 -4.74 -4.97 -12.02
N TYR A 151 -5.29 -5.46 -13.12
CA TYR A 151 -6.71 -5.77 -13.22
C TYR A 151 -7.15 -6.82 -12.18
N ILE A 152 -6.41 -7.92 -12.06
CA ILE A 152 -6.75 -9.04 -11.17
C ILE A 152 -6.66 -8.61 -9.70
N ILE A 153 -5.60 -7.89 -9.33
CA ILE A 153 -5.44 -7.41 -7.96
C ILE A 153 -6.54 -6.40 -7.64
N GLU A 154 -6.89 -5.51 -8.57
CA GLU A 154 -7.98 -4.55 -8.37
C GLU A 154 -9.31 -5.24 -8.09
N GLU A 155 -9.67 -6.27 -8.87
CA GLU A 155 -10.85 -7.10 -8.64
C GLU A 155 -10.81 -7.73 -7.23
N LEU A 156 -9.67 -8.33 -6.87
CA LEU A 156 -9.48 -8.95 -5.57
C LEU A 156 -9.52 -7.95 -4.41
N LEU A 157 -9.17 -6.67 -4.61
CA LEU A 157 -9.20 -5.67 -3.54
C LEU A 157 -10.58 -5.06 -3.31
N HIS A 158 -11.42 -4.97 -4.35
CA HIS A 158 -12.71 -4.28 -4.28
C HIS A 158 -13.89 -5.19 -3.96
N GLU A 159 -13.72 -6.51 -4.03
CA GLU A 159 -14.80 -7.44 -3.75
C GLU A 159 -15.06 -7.60 -2.24
N ASN A 160 -16.27 -7.22 -1.82
CA ASN A 160 -16.76 -7.37 -0.46
C ASN A 160 -16.93 -8.86 -0.12
N SER A 161 -16.33 -9.29 0.98
CA SER A 161 -16.30 -10.68 1.44
C SER A 161 -17.63 -11.22 1.97
N ASP A 162 -18.68 -10.40 2.08
CA ASP A 162 -19.92 -10.78 2.77
C ASP A 162 -20.95 -11.47 1.86
N ASP A 163 -20.70 -11.51 0.55
CA ASP A 163 -21.55 -12.21 -0.42
C ASP A 163 -20.93 -13.56 -0.81
N ARG A 164 -21.67 -14.65 -0.61
CA ARG A 164 -21.24 -16.01 -0.96
C ARG A 164 -20.89 -16.16 -2.44
N ASN A 165 -21.61 -15.49 -3.33
CA ASN A 165 -21.32 -15.56 -4.77
C ASN A 165 -19.96 -14.93 -5.09
N LYS A 166 -19.61 -13.85 -4.37
CA LYS A 166 -18.34 -13.14 -4.53
C LYS A 166 -17.17 -13.90 -3.93
N GLN A 167 -17.38 -14.64 -2.85
CA GLN A 167 -16.37 -15.57 -2.32
C GLN A 167 -16.04 -16.69 -3.32
N ALA A 168 -17.05 -17.27 -3.97
CA ALA A 168 -16.84 -18.27 -5.01
C ALA A 168 -16.05 -17.70 -6.21
N TYR A 169 -16.38 -16.47 -6.63
CA TYR A 169 -15.64 -15.77 -7.69
C TYR A 169 -14.16 -15.56 -7.34
N VAL A 170 -13.85 -15.07 -6.13
CA VAL A 170 -12.46 -14.95 -5.65
C VAL A 170 -11.75 -16.31 -5.65
N GLY A 171 -12.44 -17.37 -5.22
CA GLY A 171 -11.91 -18.74 -5.26
C GLY A 171 -11.53 -19.18 -6.66
N VAL A 172 -12.36 -18.89 -7.66
CA VAL A 172 -12.08 -19.20 -9.08
C VAL A 172 -10.86 -18.45 -9.60
N ILE A 173 -10.71 -17.16 -9.25
CA ILE A 173 -9.52 -16.37 -9.64
C ILE A 173 -8.25 -17.02 -9.07
N ILE A 174 -8.23 -17.32 -7.78
CA ILE A 174 -7.07 -17.92 -7.11
C ILE A 174 -6.75 -19.28 -7.73
N GLN A 175 -7.76 -20.13 -7.94
CA GLN A 175 -7.56 -21.44 -8.56
C GLN A 175 -7.01 -21.32 -9.99
N THR A 176 -7.44 -20.32 -10.74
CA THR A 176 -6.96 -20.06 -12.11
C THR A 176 -5.51 -19.58 -12.11
N ILE A 177 -5.12 -18.72 -11.16
CA ILE A 177 -3.72 -18.29 -10.99
C ILE A 177 -2.81 -19.49 -10.69
N ILE A 178 -3.27 -20.41 -9.84
CA ILE A 178 -2.53 -21.64 -9.51
C ILE A 178 -2.48 -22.57 -10.72
N GLY A 179 -3.61 -22.85 -11.38
CA GLY A 179 -3.70 -23.77 -12.52
C GLY A 179 -2.94 -23.31 -13.76
N THR A 180 -2.71 -22.00 -13.91
CA THR A 180 -1.88 -21.42 -14.98
C THR A 180 -0.39 -21.38 -14.65
N GLY A 181 0.02 -21.79 -13.45
CA GLY A 181 1.41 -21.78 -13.00
C GLY A 181 1.96 -20.38 -12.69
N ARG A 182 1.11 -19.35 -12.56
CA ARG A 182 1.53 -17.96 -12.30
C ARG A 182 1.54 -17.59 -10.82
N ALA A 183 1.18 -18.52 -9.93
CA ALA A 183 1.04 -18.26 -8.49
C ALA A 183 2.29 -17.65 -7.83
N ALA A 184 3.49 -18.14 -8.12
CA ALA A 184 4.71 -17.60 -7.53
C ALA A 184 4.93 -16.11 -7.90
N GLY A 185 4.80 -15.77 -9.19
CA GLY A 185 4.93 -14.38 -9.66
C GLY A 185 3.85 -13.47 -9.10
N PHE A 186 2.63 -14.00 -8.95
CA PHE A 186 1.52 -13.26 -8.35
C PHE A 186 1.75 -12.97 -6.85
N ILE A 187 2.26 -13.96 -6.10
CA ILE A 187 2.64 -13.80 -4.69
C ILE A 187 3.72 -12.72 -4.56
N GLU A 188 4.78 -12.76 -5.38
CA GLU A 188 5.83 -11.75 -5.38
C GLU A 188 5.25 -10.35 -5.60
N ALA A 189 4.40 -10.21 -6.61
CA ALA A 189 3.79 -8.93 -6.97
C ALA A 189 2.88 -8.37 -5.86
N ILE A 190 2.10 -9.22 -5.18
CA ILE A 190 1.29 -8.79 -4.03
C ILE A 190 2.18 -8.42 -2.83
N CYS A 191 3.23 -9.19 -2.54
CA CYS A 191 4.15 -8.86 -1.45
C CYS A 191 4.79 -7.49 -1.67
N GLU A 192 5.28 -7.21 -2.89
CA GLU A 192 5.83 -5.90 -3.26
C GLU A 192 4.79 -4.77 -3.15
N LEU A 193 3.55 -5.03 -3.56
CA LEU A 193 2.45 -4.08 -3.39
C LEU A 193 2.16 -3.79 -1.91
N ILE A 194 2.13 -4.82 -1.05
CA ILE A 194 1.95 -4.66 0.39
C ILE A 194 3.07 -3.81 0.98
N GLN A 195 4.33 -4.09 0.63
CA GLN A 195 5.48 -3.28 1.08
C GLN A 195 5.32 -1.81 0.68
N ARG A 196 4.95 -1.55 -0.58
CA ARG A 196 4.74 -0.20 -1.12
C ARG A 196 3.59 0.54 -0.45
N LEU A 197 2.49 -0.15 -0.10
CA LEU A 197 1.33 0.45 0.58
C LEU A 197 1.50 0.52 2.11
N ALA A 198 2.46 -0.22 2.66
CA ALA A 198 2.75 -0.18 4.09
C ALA A 198 3.51 1.09 4.50
N ILE A 199 4.23 1.74 3.57
CA ILE A 199 4.96 3.00 3.76
C ILE A 199 4.42 4.04 2.77
N ASP A 200 3.82 5.13 3.24
CA ASP A 200 3.33 6.19 2.34
C ASP A 200 4.38 7.28 2.10
N GLN A 201 5.08 7.70 3.15
CA GLN A 201 6.14 8.72 3.08
C GLN A 201 7.37 8.23 3.84
N LEU A 202 8.55 8.42 3.24
CA LEU A 202 9.83 8.13 3.86
C LEU A 202 10.58 9.45 4.09
N HIS A 203 10.83 9.76 5.35
CA HIS A 203 11.62 10.91 5.79
C HIS A 203 12.99 10.41 6.24
N ILE A 204 14.04 10.87 5.56
CA ILE A 204 15.44 10.53 5.88
C ILE A 204 16.08 11.74 6.55
N TRP A 205 16.57 11.57 7.77
CA TRP A 205 17.33 12.56 8.50
C TRP A 205 18.79 12.11 8.59
N ALA A 206 19.69 12.83 7.92
CA ALA A 206 21.12 12.67 8.13
C ALA A 206 21.57 13.70 9.17
N THR A 207 22.25 13.25 10.23
CA THR A 207 22.89 14.16 11.17
C THR A 207 24.00 14.92 10.43
N PHE A 208 23.85 16.24 10.29
CA PHE A 208 24.76 17.15 9.57
C PHE A 208 26.11 17.37 10.28
N SER A 209 26.79 16.32 10.74
CA SER A 209 28.22 16.42 11.10
C SER A 209 29.14 15.99 9.97
N THR A 210 28.65 15.27 8.94
CA THR A 210 29.53 14.83 7.83
C THR A 210 28.77 14.57 6.51
N VAL A 211 28.29 15.60 5.80
CA VAL A 211 27.93 15.42 4.37
C VAL A 211 28.32 16.66 3.57
N ALA A 212 29.51 16.62 2.96
CA ALA A 212 29.70 17.24 1.66
C ALA A 212 29.23 16.21 0.61
N LEU A 213 28.26 16.64 -0.20
CA LEU A 213 27.87 16.06 -1.49
C LEU A 213 27.16 14.68 -1.48
N ALA A 214 25.83 14.71 -1.47
CA ALA A 214 25.04 13.78 -2.29
C ALA A 214 23.71 14.43 -2.71
N HIS A 215 23.56 14.62 -4.02
CA HIS A 215 22.39 15.17 -4.68
C HIS A 215 21.10 14.40 -4.35
N THR A 216 20.03 15.14 -4.10
CA THR A 216 18.66 14.63 -4.03
C THR A 216 18.24 14.06 -5.38
N SER A 217 17.99 12.75 -5.46
CA SER A 217 17.27 12.14 -6.58
C SER A 217 15.84 11.83 -6.14
N SER A 218 14.90 12.46 -6.83
CA SER A 218 13.46 12.33 -6.67
C SER A 218 12.98 10.93 -7.04
N TRP A 219 12.55 10.15 -6.05
CA TRP A 219 11.79 8.92 -6.29
C TRP A 219 10.30 9.24 -6.26
N THR A 220 9.78 9.68 -7.41
CA THR A 220 8.36 9.62 -7.75
C THR A 220 8.24 9.31 -9.24
N ARG A 221 8.06 8.03 -9.58
CA ARG A 221 7.29 7.55 -10.73
C ARG A 221 6.74 6.18 -10.40
#